data_AF-A0A0G0M929-F1
#
_entry.id   AF-A0A0G0M929-F1
#
_cell.length_a   1.000
_cell.length_b   1.000
_cell.length_c   1.000
_cell.angle_alpha   90.00
_cell.angle_beta   90.00
_cell.angle_gamma   90.00
#
_symmetry.space_group_name_H-M   'P 1'
#
loop_
_entity.id
_entity.type
_entity.pdbx_description
1 polymer ?
#
loop_
_entity_poly.entity_id
_entity_poly.type
_entity_poly.pdbx_seq_one_letter_code
_entity_poly.pdbx_strand_id
1 'polypeptide(L)'
;MQKKWLLFGALAVGILASGGWWYVEYGIGWINPRAKNKIEISRDLAKYDFDSLRKRLPMVSEIEILGPIEAVEDRRKSMGLKYENIFSTREISFVSNGKKISGMINYYPERSSLSPVVIMIRGYAEPVGYYPGSGTWRVADRLADMGIMTVSLDFLGYANSEIGSTDVLEARFEKVPAVLDLIASVKNLPFVDSERIGIWAHSNGGQIALSVLEVTGANYPTSLWAPMTNPFPQSVYETLEEGSMVKEILDEFGKHYDYRRYAFENYYAWINAPVMIHQGTADEWCEVEWQEEVVNGLKEVGKDADLYIYEGDDHNFSKNWEEVVARDLGFFERWF
;
A
#
# COMPACT_ATOMS: atom_id res chain seq x y z
N MET A 1 -37.28 -41.64 13.98
CA MET A 1 -37.96 -40.43 13.43
C MET A 1 -37.39 -39.22 14.16
N GLN A 2 -36.19 -38.71 13.89
CA GLN A 2 -35.73 -37.93 12.73
C GLN A 2 -36.75 -36.91 12.19
N LYS A 3 -36.56 -35.64 12.54
CA LYS A 3 -36.60 -34.51 11.58
C LYS A 3 -35.47 -33.54 11.93
N LYS A 4 -34.56 -33.40 10.97
CA LYS A 4 -33.43 -32.47 10.93
C LYS A 4 -33.98 -31.06 10.69
N TRP A 5 -33.46 -30.06 11.41
CA TRP A 5 -33.53 -28.67 10.98
C TRP A 5 -32.19 -28.31 10.36
N LEU A 6 -32.20 -28.16 9.04
CA LEU A 6 -31.15 -27.52 8.26
C LEU A 6 -31.25 -26.01 8.51
N LEU A 7 -30.24 -25.44 9.14
CA LEU A 7 -30.03 -23.99 9.15
C LEU A 7 -29.24 -23.62 7.88
N PHE A 8 -29.96 -23.21 6.85
CA PHE A 8 -29.40 -22.37 5.79
C PHE A 8 -29.35 -20.93 6.33
N GLY A 9 -28.18 -20.51 6.79
CA GLY A 9 -27.91 -19.11 7.12
C GLY A 9 -27.36 -18.39 5.89
N ALA A 10 -28.25 -17.89 5.05
CA ALA A 10 -27.91 -16.82 4.12
C ALA A 10 -27.72 -15.53 4.94
N LEU A 11 -26.48 -15.04 5.02
CA LEU A 11 -26.21 -13.69 5.52
C LEU A 11 -26.01 -12.79 4.30
N ALA A 12 -27.14 -12.27 3.81
CA ALA A 12 -27.18 -10.97 3.18
C ALA A 12 -26.97 -9.94 4.30
N VAL A 13 -25.79 -9.33 4.36
CA VAL A 13 -25.58 -8.12 5.14
C VAL A 13 -25.82 -6.96 4.20
N GLY A 14 -26.89 -6.21 4.53
CA GLY A 14 -27.32 -5.05 3.78
C GLY A 14 -26.31 -3.92 3.85
N ILE A 15 -26.25 -3.22 2.71
CA ILE A 15 -25.73 -1.88 2.51
C ILE A 15 -26.26 -0.96 3.62
N LEU A 16 -25.36 -0.44 4.45
CA LEU A 16 -25.53 0.80 5.19
C LEU A 16 -24.20 1.54 5.17
N ALA A 17 -24.29 2.79 4.72
CA ALA A 17 -23.22 3.77 4.54
C ALA A 17 -22.09 3.67 5.57
N SER A 18 -20.87 3.47 5.08
CA SER A 18 -19.63 3.64 5.85
C SER A 18 -18.70 4.61 5.12
N GLY A 19 -19.21 5.81 4.86
CA GLY A 19 -18.38 7.02 4.78
C GLY A 19 -18.50 7.70 6.13
N GLY A 20 -17.46 7.62 6.94
CA GLY A 20 -17.53 8.07 8.33
C GLY A 20 -16.58 7.28 9.21
N TRP A 21 -15.53 7.94 9.70
CA TRP A 21 -14.81 7.75 10.97
C TRP A 21 -13.30 7.99 10.81
N TRP A 22 -12.92 9.26 10.65
CA TRP A 22 -11.51 9.68 10.71
C TRP A 22 -11.24 10.56 11.92
N TYR A 23 -11.23 9.93 13.10
CA TYR A 23 -10.53 10.46 14.26
C TYR A 23 -9.99 9.30 15.11
N VAL A 24 -8.67 9.09 15.06
CA VAL A 24 -7.99 8.18 15.98
C VAL A 24 -7.95 8.86 17.34
N GLU A 25 -8.90 8.54 18.22
CA GLU A 25 -8.78 8.80 19.65
C GLU A 25 -7.75 7.85 20.26
N TYR A 26 -6.49 8.28 20.31
CA TYR A 26 -5.57 7.87 21.37
C TYR A 26 -4.71 9.07 21.78
N GLY A 27 -5.02 9.64 22.95
CA GLY A 27 -4.09 10.51 23.69
C GLY A 27 -4.51 11.95 23.99
N ILE A 28 -5.79 12.31 23.90
CA ILE A 28 -6.24 13.67 24.24
C ILE A 28 -6.72 13.72 25.70
N GLY A 29 -5.87 14.20 26.59
CA GLY A 29 -6.33 14.75 27.87
C GLY A 29 -7.32 15.89 27.60
N TRP A 30 -8.47 15.85 28.27
CA TRP A 30 -9.53 16.86 28.32
C TRP A 30 -9.18 18.22 27.67
N ILE A 31 -9.63 18.45 26.42
CA ILE A 31 -9.48 19.77 25.76
C ILE A 31 -10.55 20.72 26.30
N ASN A 32 -10.08 21.81 26.89
CA ASN A 32 -10.86 22.95 27.30
C ASN A 32 -11.50 23.63 26.07
N PRO A 33 -12.83 23.78 25.98
CA PRO A 33 -13.54 24.29 24.80
C PRO A 33 -13.31 25.79 24.50
N ARG A 34 -12.33 26.43 25.15
CA ARG A 34 -11.91 27.82 24.89
C ARG A 34 -10.51 27.97 24.31
N ALA A 35 -9.77 26.88 24.06
CA ALA A 35 -8.49 26.97 23.38
C ALA A 35 -8.73 27.11 21.86
N LYS A 36 -8.40 28.27 21.29
CA LYS A 36 -8.17 28.37 19.84
C LYS A 36 -6.96 27.48 19.52
N ASN A 37 -7.19 26.22 19.20
CA ASN A 37 -6.13 25.33 18.73
C ASN A 37 -5.64 25.90 17.40
N LYS A 38 -4.45 26.47 17.43
CA LYS A 38 -3.75 26.94 16.23
C LYS A 38 -3.40 25.68 15.45
N ILE A 39 -3.95 25.53 14.24
CA ILE A 39 -3.54 24.47 13.33
C ILE A 39 -2.05 24.65 13.09
N GLU A 40 -1.23 23.72 13.59
CA GLU A 40 0.22 23.80 13.51
C GLU A 40 0.67 22.86 12.38
N ILE A 41 0.79 23.41 11.17
CA ILE A 41 1.35 22.67 10.04
C ILE A 41 2.85 22.49 10.30
N SER A 42 3.33 21.25 10.17
CA SER A 42 4.76 20.94 10.14
C SER A 42 5.43 21.84 9.09
N ARG A 43 6.30 22.76 9.51
CA ARG A 43 6.90 23.77 8.59
C ARG A 43 7.92 23.19 7.61
N ASP A 44 8.10 21.87 7.61
CA ASP A 44 9.10 21.17 6.80
C ASP A 44 8.44 20.08 5.93
N LEU A 45 7.36 20.42 5.23
CA LEU A 45 6.76 19.53 4.24
C LEU A 45 7.48 19.60 2.88
N ALA A 46 8.35 20.60 2.66
CA ALA A 46 9.14 20.75 1.44
C ALA A 46 9.97 19.50 1.13
N LYS A 47 10.47 18.81 2.17
CA LYS A 47 11.26 17.57 2.05
C LYS A 47 10.51 16.41 1.37
N TYR A 48 9.18 16.47 1.31
CA TYR A 48 8.34 15.44 0.69
C TYR A 48 7.90 15.77 -0.74
N ASP A 49 8.26 16.93 -1.28
CA ASP A 49 7.99 17.18 -2.69
C ASP A 49 8.84 16.27 -3.58
N PHE A 50 8.37 15.99 -4.79
CA PHE A 50 8.98 14.99 -5.68
C PHE A 50 10.43 15.31 -6.06
N ASP A 51 10.76 16.59 -6.26
CA ASP A 51 12.14 17.03 -6.54
C ASP A 51 13.08 16.78 -5.34
N SER A 52 12.57 16.99 -4.13
CA SER A 52 13.30 16.79 -2.88
C SER A 52 13.45 15.30 -2.57
N LEU A 53 12.39 14.52 -2.75
CA LEU A 53 12.41 13.06 -2.60
C LEU A 53 13.40 12.41 -3.58
N ARG A 54 13.51 12.90 -4.82
CA ARG A 54 14.49 12.37 -5.79
C ARG A 54 15.95 12.60 -5.39
N LYS A 55 16.20 13.62 -4.55
CA LYS A 55 17.53 13.90 -3.99
C LYS A 55 17.76 13.21 -2.65
N ARG A 56 16.70 12.66 -2.04
CA ARG A 56 16.78 11.97 -0.75
C ARG A 56 17.57 10.68 -0.91
N LEU A 57 18.62 10.53 -0.11
CA LEU A 57 19.29 9.24 0.05
C LEU A 57 18.41 8.33 0.91
N PRO A 58 18.14 7.09 0.48
CA PRO A 58 17.39 6.16 1.31
C PRO A 58 18.18 5.81 2.57
N MET A 59 17.47 5.69 3.68
CA MET A 59 18.06 5.24 4.94
C MET A 59 17.96 3.72 5.02
N VAL A 60 19.12 3.10 4.87
CA VAL A 60 19.28 1.66 5.00
C VAL A 60 19.27 1.31 6.49
N SER A 61 18.42 0.37 6.87
CA SER A 61 18.33 -0.20 8.22
C SER A 61 18.44 -1.72 8.13
N GLU A 62 18.90 -2.35 9.21
CA GLU A 62 18.83 -3.80 9.32
C GLU A 62 17.36 -4.23 9.43
N ILE A 63 16.95 -5.20 8.63
CA ILE A 63 15.62 -5.81 8.74
C ILE A 63 15.74 -6.97 9.72
N GLU A 64 15.18 -6.80 10.91
CA GLU A 64 15.06 -7.85 11.90
C GLU A 64 13.89 -8.78 11.51
N ILE A 65 14.16 -10.08 11.37
CA ILE A 65 13.13 -11.09 11.13
C ILE A 65 12.69 -11.67 12.47
N LEU A 66 11.44 -11.44 12.82
CA LEU A 66 10.84 -11.76 14.11
C LEU A 66 10.10 -13.11 14.05
N GLY A 67 9.09 -13.28 14.91
CA GLY A 67 8.30 -14.50 15.05
C GLY A 67 7.24 -14.71 13.95
N PRO A 68 6.49 -15.83 14.02
CA PRO A 68 5.31 -16.05 13.19
C PRO A 68 4.22 -15.00 13.44
N ILE A 69 3.37 -14.77 12.43
CA ILE A 69 2.19 -13.91 12.54
C ILE A 69 0.96 -14.81 12.71
N GLU A 70 0.52 -15.04 13.93
CA GLU A 70 -0.58 -15.97 14.25
C GLU A 70 -1.86 -15.65 13.47
N ALA A 71 -2.18 -14.37 13.30
CA ALA A 71 -3.35 -13.92 12.55
C ALA A 71 -3.34 -14.37 11.08
N VAL A 72 -2.17 -14.44 10.43
CA VAL A 72 -2.05 -14.93 9.06
C VAL A 72 -2.22 -16.45 9.03
N GLU A 73 -1.58 -17.17 9.97
CA GLU A 73 -1.70 -18.63 10.05
C GLU A 73 -3.14 -19.10 10.30
N ASP A 74 -3.85 -18.44 11.20
CA ASP A 74 -5.24 -18.80 11.50
C ASP A 74 -6.17 -18.51 10.32
N ARG A 75 -5.89 -17.45 9.55
CA ARG A 75 -6.62 -17.16 8.31
C ARG A 75 -6.36 -18.20 7.23
N ARG A 76 -5.10 -18.59 7.00
CA ARG A 76 -4.77 -19.71 6.10
C ARG A 76 -5.53 -20.98 6.48
N LYS A 77 -5.51 -21.36 7.76
CA LYS A 77 -6.24 -22.54 8.27
C LYS A 77 -7.74 -22.43 8.00
N SER A 78 -8.36 -21.28 8.29
CA SER A 78 -9.79 -21.07 8.05
C SER A 78 -10.18 -21.16 6.57
N MET A 79 -9.26 -20.84 5.66
CA MET A 79 -9.44 -20.94 4.23
C MET A 79 -8.99 -22.29 3.65
N GLY A 80 -8.46 -23.19 4.48
CA GLY A 80 -7.92 -24.48 4.03
C GLY A 80 -6.64 -24.37 3.20
N LEU A 81 -5.95 -23.22 3.25
CA LEU A 81 -4.69 -22.99 2.54
C LEU A 81 -3.54 -23.69 3.28
N LYS A 82 -2.67 -24.36 2.53
CA LYS A 82 -1.52 -25.10 3.07
C LYS A 82 -0.26 -24.78 2.26
N TYR A 83 0.67 -24.07 2.89
CA TYR A 83 2.00 -23.75 2.33
C TYR A 83 3.14 -24.38 3.15
N GLU A 84 2.83 -25.45 3.90
CA GLU A 84 3.78 -26.11 4.78
C GLU A 84 5.04 -26.52 4.02
N ASN A 85 6.20 -26.07 4.51
CA ASN A 85 7.53 -26.31 3.95
C ASN A 85 7.82 -25.73 2.55
N ILE A 86 7.01 -24.76 2.08
CA ILE A 86 7.28 -24.04 0.82
C ILE A 86 8.07 -22.76 1.12
N PHE A 87 7.54 -21.91 1.99
CA PHE A 87 8.19 -20.68 2.46
C PHE A 87 7.90 -20.46 3.95
N SER A 88 8.64 -19.54 4.57
CA SER A 88 8.39 -19.06 5.93
C SER A 88 7.80 -17.66 5.91
N THR A 89 6.71 -17.47 6.67
CA THR A 89 6.12 -16.16 6.93
C THR A 89 6.52 -15.68 8.31
N ARG A 90 7.09 -14.49 8.38
CA ARG A 90 7.51 -13.85 9.64
C ARG A 90 7.12 -12.39 9.66
N GLU A 91 6.94 -11.87 10.86
CA GLU A 91 6.95 -10.44 11.07
C GLU A 91 8.38 -9.90 10.86
N ILE A 92 8.49 -8.66 10.38
CA ILE A 92 9.76 -7.95 10.32
C ILE A 92 9.69 -6.63 11.08
N SER A 93 10.85 -6.09 11.44
CA SER A 93 10.99 -4.74 11.96
C SER A 93 12.21 -4.07 11.31
N PHE A 94 12.05 -2.80 10.90
CA PHE A 94 13.14 -1.96 10.39
C PHE A 94 12.93 -0.50 10.81
N VAL A 95 13.95 0.35 10.63
CA VAL A 95 13.85 1.77 10.99
C VAL A 95 13.80 2.65 9.73
N SER A 96 12.85 3.57 9.67
CA SER A 96 12.76 4.64 8.67
C SER A 96 12.54 5.98 9.38
N ASN A 97 13.30 7.00 9.01
CA ASN A 97 13.27 8.33 9.65
C ASN A 97 13.32 8.29 11.19
N GLY A 98 14.11 7.37 11.74
CA GLY A 98 14.28 7.20 13.20
C GLY A 98 13.10 6.55 13.91
N LYS A 99 12.08 6.07 13.18
CA LYS A 99 10.93 5.34 13.70
C LYS A 99 10.95 3.89 13.25
N LYS A 100 10.58 2.99 14.15
CA LYS A 100 10.42 1.56 13.90
C LYS A 100 9.13 1.31 13.11
N ILE A 101 9.26 0.52 12.06
CA ILE A 101 8.18 0.09 11.17
C ILE A 101 8.16 -1.44 11.17
N SER A 102 7.00 -2.02 11.46
CA SER A 102 6.76 -3.46 11.34
C SER A 102 6.34 -3.84 9.92
N GLY A 103 6.27 -5.13 9.64
CA GLY A 103 5.77 -5.64 8.37
C GLY A 103 5.74 -7.16 8.34
N MET A 104 5.54 -7.71 7.15
CA MET A 104 5.55 -9.16 6.93
C MET A 104 6.49 -9.54 5.79
N ILE A 105 7.29 -10.59 6.01
CA ILE A 105 8.14 -11.22 4.98
C ILE A 105 7.69 -12.65 4.72
N ASN A 106 7.64 -13.04 3.44
CA ASN A 106 7.70 -14.42 3.00
C ASN A 106 9.09 -14.69 2.39
N TYR A 107 9.81 -15.66 2.93
CA TYR A 107 11.18 -16.01 2.51
C TYR A 107 11.48 -17.51 2.62
N TYR A 108 12.61 -17.95 2.05
CA TYR A 108 13.00 -19.35 1.96
C TYR A 108 14.28 -19.61 2.78
N PRO A 109 14.19 -19.89 4.09
CA PRO A 109 15.38 -20.01 4.97
C PRO A 109 16.38 -21.06 4.50
N GLU A 110 15.90 -22.16 3.91
CA GLU A 110 16.73 -23.28 3.45
C GLU A 110 17.24 -23.14 2.00
N ARG A 111 16.85 -22.07 1.30
CA ARG A 111 17.23 -21.89 -0.11
C ARG A 111 18.59 -21.19 -0.21
N SER A 112 19.52 -21.82 -0.90
CA SER A 112 20.88 -21.29 -1.09
C SER A 112 21.00 -20.23 -2.20
N SER A 113 20.02 -20.15 -3.11
CA SER A 113 19.98 -19.17 -4.19
C SER A 113 19.31 -17.87 -3.77
N LEU A 114 19.83 -16.73 -4.24
CA LEU A 114 19.15 -15.45 -4.14
C LEU A 114 17.77 -15.52 -4.83
N SER A 115 16.77 -14.89 -4.22
CA SER A 115 15.40 -14.88 -4.73
C SER A 115 14.99 -13.46 -5.13
N PRO A 116 14.23 -13.30 -6.23
CA PRO A 116 13.61 -12.01 -6.53
C PRO A 116 12.64 -11.64 -5.41
N VAL A 117 12.39 -10.35 -5.21
CA VAL A 117 11.52 -9.85 -4.14
C VAL A 117 10.49 -8.85 -4.65
N VAL A 118 9.25 -8.99 -4.20
CA VAL A 118 8.18 -8.03 -4.44
C VAL A 118 7.88 -7.25 -3.16
N ILE A 119 7.97 -5.92 -3.25
CA ILE A 119 7.55 -5.01 -2.18
C ILE A 119 6.04 -4.82 -2.26
N MET A 120 5.35 -5.14 -1.16
CA MET A 120 3.90 -5.17 -1.09
C MET A 120 3.39 -3.93 -0.35
N ILE A 121 2.61 -3.08 -1.03
CA ILE A 121 2.12 -1.81 -0.49
C ILE A 121 0.60 -1.85 -0.40
N ARG A 122 0.07 -1.94 0.82
CA ARG A 122 -1.39 -2.01 1.05
C ARG A 122 -2.11 -0.70 0.76
N GLY A 123 -3.42 -0.83 0.56
CA GLY A 123 -4.40 0.24 0.59
C GLY A 123 -4.65 0.81 1.98
N TYR A 124 -5.70 1.62 2.13
CA TYR A 124 -6.21 1.97 3.45
C TYR A 124 -6.62 0.72 4.25
N ALA A 125 -6.49 0.78 5.56
CA ALA A 125 -6.99 -0.25 6.45
C ALA A 125 -7.49 0.39 7.74
N GLU A 126 -8.46 -0.22 8.40
CA GLU A 126 -8.85 0.18 9.74
C GLU A 126 -7.76 -0.24 10.75
N PRO A 127 -7.30 0.64 11.65
CA PRO A 127 -6.31 0.27 12.66
C PRO A 127 -6.83 -0.81 13.61
N VAL A 128 -8.13 -0.78 13.92
CA VAL A 128 -8.76 -1.75 14.82
C VAL A 128 -8.81 -3.12 14.14
N GLY A 129 -8.16 -4.10 14.75
CA GLY A 129 -8.07 -5.47 14.21
C GLY A 129 -7.02 -5.64 13.10
N TYR A 130 -6.20 -4.62 12.85
CA TYR A 130 -5.05 -4.70 11.96
C TYR A 130 -3.97 -5.61 12.54
N TYR A 131 -3.32 -6.39 11.68
CA TYR A 131 -2.17 -7.24 11.99
C TYR A 131 -1.12 -7.15 10.86
N PRO A 132 0.17 -7.44 11.11
CA PRO A 132 1.19 -7.44 10.07
C PRO A 132 0.80 -8.27 8.84
N GLY A 133 0.90 -7.68 7.65
CA GLY A 133 0.49 -8.30 6.39
C GLY A 133 -1.00 -8.17 6.03
N SER A 134 -1.79 -7.42 6.81
CA SER A 134 -3.18 -7.08 6.46
C SER A 134 -3.27 -6.38 5.11
N GLY A 135 -4.14 -6.88 4.23
CA GLY A 135 -4.31 -6.36 2.87
C GLY A 135 -3.30 -6.86 1.84
N THR A 136 -2.26 -7.61 2.24
CA THR A 136 -1.22 -8.11 1.31
C THR A 136 -1.04 -9.63 1.35
N TRP A 137 -1.30 -10.28 2.50
CA TRP A 137 -0.89 -11.66 2.74
C TRP A 137 -1.38 -12.69 1.71
N ARG A 138 -2.61 -12.54 1.19
CA ARG A 138 -3.17 -13.50 0.22
C ARG A 138 -2.40 -13.53 -1.09
N VAL A 139 -2.02 -12.36 -1.62
CA VAL A 139 -1.22 -12.26 -2.84
C VAL A 139 0.24 -12.59 -2.54
N ALA A 140 0.73 -12.16 -1.37
CA ALA A 140 2.07 -12.49 -0.90
C ALA A 140 2.32 -14.00 -0.85
N ASP A 141 1.33 -14.77 -0.41
CA ASP A 141 1.40 -16.24 -0.39
C ASP A 141 1.48 -16.84 -1.79
N ARG A 142 0.72 -16.31 -2.76
CA ARG A 142 0.72 -16.80 -4.14
C ARG A 142 2.03 -16.52 -4.87
N LEU A 143 2.63 -15.36 -4.62
CA LEU A 143 3.97 -15.03 -5.12
C LEU A 143 5.03 -15.91 -4.46
N ALA A 144 4.94 -16.10 -3.14
CA ALA A 144 5.88 -16.93 -2.39
C ALA A 144 5.79 -18.42 -2.75
N ASP A 145 4.62 -18.92 -3.11
CA ASP A 145 4.45 -20.28 -3.61
C ASP A 145 5.21 -20.51 -4.95
N MET A 146 5.38 -19.44 -5.74
CA MET A 146 6.09 -19.46 -7.02
C MET A 146 7.60 -19.13 -6.92
N GLY A 147 8.15 -19.07 -5.71
CA GLY A 147 9.59 -18.82 -5.52
C GLY A 147 9.99 -17.34 -5.52
N ILE A 148 9.03 -16.42 -5.46
CA ILE A 148 9.24 -14.96 -5.35
C ILE A 148 9.04 -14.53 -3.89
N MET A 149 10.08 -13.96 -3.30
CA MET A 149 9.97 -13.41 -1.95
C MET A 149 9.03 -12.21 -1.91
N THR A 150 8.40 -11.96 -0.78
CA THR A 150 7.55 -10.77 -0.61
C THR A 150 7.85 -10.07 0.69
N VAL A 151 7.89 -8.75 0.67
CA VAL A 151 8.08 -7.93 1.88
C VAL A 151 7.05 -6.81 1.89
N SER A 152 6.22 -6.76 2.92
CA SER A 152 5.27 -5.67 3.17
C SER A 152 5.72 -4.83 4.36
N LEU A 153 5.25 -3.59 4.41
CA LEU A 153 5.35 -2.71 5.58
C LEU A 153 3.98 -2.34 6.12
N ASP A 154 3.92 -2.20 7.43
CA ASP A 154 2.80 -1.60 8.14
C ASP A 154 3.13 -0.13 8.35
N PHE A 155 2.46 0.80 7.67
CA PHE A 155 2.74 2.23 7.86
C PHE A 155 2.64 2.65 9.33
N LEU A 156 3.33 3.75 9.68
CA LEU A 156 3.31 4.29 11.04
C LEU A 156 1.87 4.46 11.57
N GLY A 157 1.65 4.07 12.83
CA GLY A 157 0.33 3.98 13.45
C GLY A 157 -0.43 2.66 13.21
N TYR A 158 0.16 1.67 12.54
CA TYR A 158 -0.45 0.36 12.29
C TYR A 158 0.38 -0.78 12.87
N ALA A 159 -0.30 -1.86 13.28
CA ALA A 159 0.30 -3.04 13.90
C ALA A 159 1.35 -2.66 14.97
N ASN A 160 2.59 -3.09 14.79
CA ASN A 160 3.70 -2.89 15.73
C ASN A 160 4.63 -1.74 15.31
N SER A 161 4.26 -0.98 14.27
CA SER A 161 4.92 0.27 13.89
C SER A 161 4.67 1.37 14.90
N GLU A 162 5.65 2.24 15.09
CA GLU A 162 5.51 3.42 15.93
C GLU A 162 4.48 4.41 15.38
N ILE A 163 4.05 5.35 16.21
CA ILE A 163 3.04 6.35 15.86
C ILE A 163 3.57 7.28 14.75
N GLY A 164 2.71 7.55 13.77
CA GLY A 164 2.97 8.47 12.66
C GLY A 164 3.01 9.93 13.10
N SER A 165 3.13 10.83 12.13
CA SER A 165 2.91 12.25 12.42
C SER A 165 1.45 12.50 12.84
N THR A 166 1.24 13.45 13.74
CA THR A 166 -0.11 13.96 14.06
C THR A 166 -0.56 15.02 13.05
N ASP A 167 0.35 15.53 12.21
CA ASP A 167 0.01 16.36 11.06
C ASP A 167 -0.51 15.44 9.93
N VAL A 168 -1.75 15.71 9.49
CA VAL A 168 -2.46 14.87 8.50
C VAL A 168 -1.72 14.80 7.15
N LEU A 169 -1.07 15.89 6.73
CA LEU A 169 -0.33 15.93 5.47
C LEU A 169 1.02 15.24 5.61
N GLU A 170 1.74 15.46 6.72
CA GLU A 170 2.99 14.73 6.98
C GLU A 170 2.74 13.22 7.09
N ALA A 171 1.68 12.79 7.77
CA ALA A 171 1.28 11.37 7.87
C ALA A 171 0.93 10.75 6.51
N ARG A 172 0.42 11.53 5.57
CA ARG A 172 0.24 11.12 4.17
C ARG A 172 1.58 10.99 3.46
N PHE A 173 2.43 12.01 3.55
CA PHE A 173 3.66 12.11 2.77
C PHE A 173 4.80 11.23 3.28
N GLU A 174 4.86 10.90 4.57
CA GLU A 174 5.91 10.06 5.16
C GLU A 174 5.88 8.60 4.66
N LYS A 175 4.79 8.18 4.00
CA LYS A 175 4.63 6.84 3.44
C LYS A 175 5.60 6.54 2.29
N VAL A 176 5.88 7.52 1.42
CA VAL A 176 6.81 7.31 0.29
C VAL A 176 8.24 7.08 0.79
N PRO A 177 8.82 7.93 1.67
CA PRO A 177 10.10 7.65 2.32
C PRO A 177 10.19 6.27 3.00
N ALA A 178 9.13 5.83 3.69
CA ALA A 178 9.12 4.52 4.34
C ALA A 178 9.28 3.36 3.34
N VAL A 179 8.63 3.44 2.17
CA VAL A 179 8.79 2.45 1.10
C VAL A 179 10.19 2.53 0.48
N LEU A 180 10.73 3.73 0.25
CA LEU A 180 12.10 3.91 -0.27
C LEU A 180 13.15 3.29 0.67
N ASP A 181 12.99 3.48 1.97
CA ASP A 181 13.88 2.92 3.00
C ASP A 181 13.73 1.41 3.09
N LEU A 182 12.50 0.87 2.98
CA LEU A 182 12.28 -0.57 2.89
C LEU A 182 13.00 -1.17 1.67
N ILE A 183 12.79 -0.60 0.48
CA ILE A 183 13.44 -1.05 -0.77
C ILE A 183 14.97 -1.06 -0.61
N ALA A 184 15.54 -0.03 -0.01
CA ALA A 184 16.98 0.03 0.20
C ALA A 184 17.46 -0.99 1.24
N SER A 185 16.67 -1.24 2.28
CA SER A 185 17.00 -2.17 3.37
C SER A 185 16.89 -3.64 2.93
N VAL A 186 15.90 -4.00 2.10
CA VAL A 186 15.76 -5.40 1.62
C VAL A 186 16.93 -5.86 0.77
N LYS A 187 17.62 -4.94 0.09
CA LYS A 187 18.82 -5.24 -0.72
C LYS A 187 19.97 -5.81 0.10
N ASN A 188 19.96 -5.60 1.43
CA ASN A 188 21.00 -6.12 2.34
C ASN A 188 20.68 -7.50 2.90
N LEU A 189 19.49 -8.06 2.64
CA LEU A 189 19.17 -9.41 3.07
C LEU A 189 19.97 -10.42 2.25
N PRO A 190 20.65 -11.40 2.88
CA PRO A 190 21.65 -12.25 2.22
C PRO A 190 21.06 -13.23 1.19
N PHE A 191 19.73 -13.35 1.14
CA PHE A 191 18.99 -14.24 0.24
C PHE A 191 18.14 -13.47 -0.78
N VAL A 192 18.26 -12.14 -0.85
CA VAL A 192 17.56 -11.30 -1.83
C VAL A 192 18.46 -11.05 -3.04
N ASP A 193 17.88 -11.19 -4.23
CA ASP A 193 18.47 -10.72 -5.47
C ASP A 193 18.16 -9.23 -5.65
N SER A 194 19.15 -8.37 -5.39
CA SER A 194 18.98 -6.92 -5.42
C SER A 194 18.67 -6.34 -6.81
N GLU A 195 18.90 -7.13 -7.87
CA GLU A 195 18.64 -6.73 -9.25
C GLU A 195 17.21 -7.06 -9.70
N ARG A 196 16.50 -7.91 -8.93
CA ARG A 196 15.14 -8.36 -9.26
C ARG A 196 14.17 -7.98 -8.14
N ILE A 197 13.83 -6.69 -8.13
CA ILE A 197 12.87 -6.09 -7.19
C ILE A 197 11.64 -5.61 -7.97
N GLY A 198 10.48 -6.11 -7.59
CA GLY A 198 9.17 -5.67 -8.10
C GLY A 198 8.35 -4.97 -7.02
N ILE A 199 7.23 -4.37 -7.43
CA ILE A 199 6.26 -3.77 -6.53
C ILE A 199 4.88 -4.34 -6.83
N TRP A 200 4.14 -4.69 -5.79
CA TRP A 200 2.72 -4.93 -5.85
C TRP A 200 2.03 -3.94 -4.93
N ALA A 201 0.95 -3.31 -5.38
CA ALA A 201 0.23 -2.38 -4.54
C ALA A 201 -1.29 -2.41 -4.79
N HIS A 202 -2.06 -2.07 -3.76
CA HIS A 202 -3.52 -2.05 -3.82
C HIS A 202 -4.08 -0.71 -3.37
N SER A 203 -5.14 -0.22 -4.01
CA SER A 203 -5.89 0.97 -3.56
C SER A 203 -4.99 2.18 -3.36
N ASN A 204 -5.03 2.84 -2.20
CA ASN A 204 -4.12 3.93 -1.83
C ASN A 204 -2.62 3.56 -1.89
N GLY A 205 -2.28 2.28 -1.81
CA GLY A 205 -0.92 1.79 -2.05
C GLY A 205 -0.44 2.08 -3.47
N GLY A 206 -1.36 2.12 -4.45
CA GLY A 206 -1.02 2.40 -5.85
C GLY A 206 -0.50 3.83 -6.07
N GLN A 207 -1.12 4.82 -5.43
CA GLN A 207 -0.59 6.20 -5.44
C GLN A 207 0.85 6.25 -4.89
N ILE A 208 1.11 5.52 -3.80
CA ILE A 208 2.42 5.47 -3.15
C ILE A 208 3.42 4.77 -4.06
N ALA A 209 3.04 3.65 -4.70
CA ALA A 209 3.87 2.91 -5.64
C ALA A 209 4.27 3.78 -6.85
N LEU A 210 3.33 4.48 -7.48
CA LEU A 210 3.61 5.41 -8.58
C LEU A 210 4.58 6.51 -8.15
N SER A 211 4.37 7.08 -6.96
CA SER A 211 5.27 8.09 -6.40
C SER A 211 6.70 7.55 -6.19
N VAL A 212 6.83 6.30 -5.73
CA VAL A 212 8.12 5.61 -5.59
C VAL A 212 8.81 5.40 -6.93
N LEU A 213 8.06 4.99 -7.97
CA LEU A 213 8.62 4.81 -9.32
C LEU A 213 9.16 6.12 -9.89
N GLU A 214 8.42 7.22 -9.72
CA GLU A 214 8.81 8.54 -10.22
C GLU A 214 10.03 9.09 -9.49
N VAL A 215 10.06 8.98 -8.16
CA VAL A 215 11.16 9.45 -7.33
C VAL A 215 12.44 8.66 -7.59
N THR A 216 12.33 7.34 -7.73
CA THR A 216 13.51 6.48 -7.93
C THR A 216 13.99 6.47 -9.37
N GLY A 217 13.08 6.57 -10.34
CA GLY A 217 13.35 6.28 -11.75
C GLY A 217 13.88 4.86 -12.00
N ALA A 218 13.76 3.97 -11.02
CA ALA A 218 14.26 2.61 -11.09
C ALA A 218 13.30 1.73 -11.90
N ASN A 219 13.85 0.66 -12.48
CA ASN A 219 13.08 -0.30 -13.26
C ASN A 219 12.49 -1.39 -12.34
N TYR A 220 11.58 -1.02 -11.44
CA TYR A 220 10.87 -1.96 -10.57
C TYR A 220 9.53 -2.36 -11.20
N PRO A 221 9.39 -3.55 -11.82
CA PRO A 221 8.14 -3.98 -12.43
C PRO A 221 7.01 -3.89 -11.41
N THR A 222 5.91 -3.20 -11.76
CA THR A 222 4.89 -2.83 -10.79
C THR A 222 3.49 -3.31 -11.21
N SER A 223 2.84 -4.10 -10.35
CA SER A 223 1.42 -4.45 -10.47
C SER A 223 0.56 -3.65 -9.49
N LEU A 224 -0.47 -2.99 -9.99
CA LEU A 224 -1.39 -2.13 -9.26
C LEU A 224 -2.81 -2.69 -9.31
N TRP A 225 -3.39 -2.95 -8.15
CA TRP A 225 -4.76 -3.42 -8.00
C TRP A 225 -5.65 -2.27 -7.55
N ALA A 226 -6.67 -1.95 -8.34
CA ALA A 226 -7.66 -0.91 -8.07
C ALA A 226 -7.05 0.39 -7.48
N PRO A 227 -6.00 0.97 -8.09
CA PRO A 227 -5.22 2.00 -7.42
C PRO A 227 -6.01 3.32 -7.28
N MET A 228 -5.88 3.99 -6.13
CA MET A 228 -6.44 5.32 -5.90
C MET A 228 -5.59 6.34 -6.64
N THR A 229 -5.96 6.65 -7.87
CA THR A 229 -5.21 7.51 -8.80
C THR A 229 -5.84 8.87 -9.01
N ASN A 230 -6.93 9.17 -8.29
CA ASN A 230 -7.48 10.52 -8.22
C ASN A 230 -6.41 11.51 -7.71
N PRO A 231 -6.09 12.58 -8.48
CA PRO A 231 -5.00 13.50 -8.18
C PRO A 231 -5.05 14.14 -6.80
N PHE A 232 -3.89 14.48 -6.24
CA PHE A 232 -3.81 15.36 -5.07
C PHE A 232 -3.89 16.82 -5.52
N PRO A 233 -4.71 17.69 -4.89
CA PRO A 233 -5.43 17.48 -3.62
C PRO A 233 -6.88 16.97 -3.77
N GLN A 234 -7.37 16.75 -4.99
CA GLN A 234 -8.77 16.40 -5.25
C GLN A 234 -9.22 15.13 -4.53
N SER A 235 -8.40 14.08 -4.54
CA SER A 235 -8.65 12.84 -3.79
C SER A 235 -8.84 13.05 -2.29
N VAL A 236 -8.22 14.09 -1.72
CA VAL A 236 -8.45 14.44 -0.31
C VAL A 236 -9.74 15.23 -0.16
N TYR A 237 -10.01 16.19 -1.06
CA TYR A 237 -11.24 17.00 -0.99
C TYR A 237 -12.52 16.16 -1.11
N GLU A 238 -12.53 15.14 -1.95
CA GLU A 238 -13.71 14.29 -2.20
C GLU A 238 -14.00 13.29 -1.08
N THR A 239 -13.02 13.02 -0.24
CA THR A 239 -13.15 12.11 0.90
C THR A 239 -13.41 12.85 2.22
N LEU A 240 -13.60 14.18 2.17
CA LEU A 240 -13.86 14.98 3.37
C LEU A 240 -15.28 14.77 3.90
N GLU A 241 -15.36 14.51 5.20
CA GLU A 241 -16.61 14.59 5.95
C GLU A 241 -17.03 16.06 6.18
N GLU A 242 -18.35 16.28 6.30
CA GLU A 242 -18.89 17.60 6.63
C GLU A 242 -18.33 18.09 7.98
N GLY A 243 -17.74 19.28 7.99
CA GLY A 243 -17.09 19.86 9.18
C GLY A 243 -15.64 19.43 9.41
N SER A 244 -15.02 18.71 8.46
CA SER A 244 -13.61 18.32 8.54
C SER A 244 -12.66 19.53 8.51
N MET A 245 -11.75 19.60 9.49
CA MET A 245 -10.66 20.59 9.51
C MET A 245 -9.60 20.35 8.41
N VAL A 246 -9.64 19.20 7.72
CA VAL A 246 -8.68 18.87 6.66
C VAL A 246 -8.79 19.84 5.48
N LYS A 247 -9.98 20.39 5.22
CA LYS A 247 -10.13 21.45 4.21
C LYS A 247 -9.28 22.67 4.54
N GLU A 248 -9.32 23.13 5.79
CA GLU A 248 -8.54 24.29 6.23
C GLU A 248 -7.03 24.00 6.23
N ILE A 249 -6.64 22.76 6.57
CA ILE A 249 -5.25 22.30 6.47
C ILE A 249 -4.76 22.33 5.02
N LEU A 250 -5.55 21.83 4.07
CA LEU A 250 -5.24 21.91 2.64
C LEU A 250 -5.15 23.36 2.18
N ASP A 251 -6.19 24.16 2.43
CA ASP A 251 -6.23 25.56 1.99
C ASP A 251 -5.04 26.37 2.54
N GLU A 252 -4.59 26.09 3.77
CA GLU A 252 -3.37 26.67 4.32
C GLU A 252 -2.10 26.10 3.67
N PHE A 253 -2.02 24.78 3.44
CA PHE A 253 -0.91 24.16 2.70
C PHE A 253 -0.72 24.81 1.32
N GLY A 254 -1.80 25.03 0.56
CA GLY A 254 -1.76 25.65 -0.76
C GLY A 254 -1.27 27.10 -0.78
N LYS A 255 -1.20 27.78 0.38
CA LYS A 255 -0.59 29.12 0.49
C LYS A 255 0.94 29.07 0.54
N HIS A 256 1.50 27.95 0.99
CA HIS A 256 2.95 27.80 1.23
C HIS A 256 3.59 26.83 0.24
N TYR A 257 2.83 25.87 -0.30
CA TYR A 257 3.30 24.80 -1.15
C TYR A 257 2.45 24.69 -2.43
N ASP A 258 3.10 24.33 -3.53
CA ASP A 258 2.43 24.03 -4.79
C ASP A 258 2.03 22.55 -4.82
N TYR A 259 0.72 22.27 -4.80
CA TYR A 259 0.16 20.92 -4.83
C TYR A 259 0.75 20.03 -5.93
N ARG A 260 1.06 20.61 -7.09
CA ARG A 260 1.60 19.88 -8.25
C ARG A 260 2.94 19.21 -7.94
N ARG A 261 3.69 19.73 -6.96
CA ARG A 261 4.97 19.16 -6.52
C ARG A 261 4.81 17.94 -5.61
N TYR A 262 3.58 17.58 -5.24
CA TYR A 262 3.22 16.50 -4.31
C TYR A 262 2.27 15.48 -4.94
N ALA A 263 1.99 15.63 -6.24
CA ALA A 263 0.97 14.88 -6.94
C ALA A 263 1.61 14.13 -8.12
N PHE A 264 1.46 12.81 -8.10
CA PHE A 264 2.22 11.87 -8.93
C PHE A 264 1.97 12.09 -10.43
N GLU A 265 0.75 12.48 -10.81
CA GLU A 265 0.33 12.67 -12.20
C GLU A 265 1.15 13.72 -12.98
N ASN A 266 1.98 14.51 -12.31
CA ASN A 266 2.88 15.49 -12.92
C ASN A 266 4.25 14.91 -13.33
N TYR A 267 4.54 13.63 -13.06
CA TYR A 267 5.89 13.06 -13.13
C TYR A 267 6.03 11.75 -13.92
N TYR A 268 5.03 11.36 -14.72
CA TYR A 268 5.05 10.11 -15.52
C TYR A 268 6.32 9.92 -16.37
N ALA A 269 6.90 11.00 -16.89
CA ALA A 269 8.14 10.92 -17.68
C ALA A 269 9.34 10.34 -16.90
N TRP A 270 9.29 10.36 -15.56
CA TRP A 270 10.33 9.83 -14.69
C TRP A 270 10.21 8.33 -14.42
N ILE A 271 9.04 7.73 -14.67
CA ILE A 271 8.85 6.29 -14.52
C ILE A 271 9.59 5.57 -15.65
N ASN A 272 10.45 4.61 -15.31
CA ASN A 272 11.12 3.75 -16.29
C ASN A 272 10.66 2.29 -16.21
N ALA A 273 9.92 1.95 -15.16
CA ALA A 273 9.40 0.61 -14.93
C ALA A 273 8.16 0.29 -15.76
N PRO A 274 7.94 -0.98 -16.12
CA PRO A 274 6.66 -1.44 -16.65
C PRO A 274 5.60 -1.42 -15.54
N VAL A 275 4.40 -0.97 -15.88
CA VAL A 275 3.26 -0.87 -14.96
C VAL A 275 2.08 -1.68 -15.50
N MET A 276 1.52 -2.56 -14.67
CA MET A 276 0.29 -3.27 -14.96
C MET A 276 -0.79 -2.84 -13.97
N ILE A 277 -1.95 -2.42 -14.46
CA ILE A 277 -3.07 -1.97 -13.64
C ILE A 277 -4.26 -2.93 -13.83
N HIS A 278 -4.91 -3.27 -12.73
CA HIS A 278 -6.15 -4.04 -12.69
C HIS A 278 -7.27 -3.19 -12.10
N GLN A 279 -8.46 -3.18 -12.70
CA GLN A 279 -9.60 -2.41 -12.21
C GLN A 279 -10.94 -3.13 -12.41
N GLY A 280 -11.75 -3.22 -11.36
CA GLY A 280 -13.12 -3.73 -11.43
C GLY A 280 -14.11 -2.62 -11.82
N THR A 281 -15.13 -2.93 -12.64
CA THR A 281 -16.15 -1.93 -13.05
C THR A 281 -17.24 -1.72 -11.99
N ALA A 282 -17.32 -2.57 -10.96
CA ALA A 282 -18.21 -2.41 -9.81
C ALA A 282 -17.45 -1.98 -8.54
N ASP A 283 -16.25 -1.43 -8.70
CA ASP A 283 -15.53 -0.77 -7.63
C ASP A 283 -16.20 0.56 -7.27
N GLU A 284 -16.59 0.71 -6.01
CA GLU A 284 -17.29 1.90 -5.51
C GLU A 284 -16.33 3.00 -5.02
N TRP A 285 -15.01 2.74 -5.01
CA TRP A 285 -14.00 3.67 -4.47
C TRP A 285 -13.01 4.18 -5.50
N CYS A 286 -12.66 3.35 -6.49
CA CYS A 286 -11.75 3.71 -7.57
C CYS A 286 -12.42 3.54 -8.92
N GLU A 287 -12.42 4.62 -9.71
CA GLU A 287 -13.08 4.64 -11.02
C GLU A 287 -12.17 4.05 -12.10
N VAL A 288 -12.78 3.51 -13.16
CA VAL A 288 -12.06 2.97 -14.33
C VAL A 288 -11.34 4.09 -15.08
N GLU A 289 -12.03 5.23 -15.21
CA GLU A 289 -11.58 6.42 -15.91
C GLU A 289 -10.24 6.93 -15.34
N TRP A 290 -10.07 6.91 -14.01
CA TRP A 290 -8.80 7.32 -13.40
C TRP A 290 -7.62 6.42 -13.83
N GLN A 291 -7.89 5.13 -14.08
CA GLN A 291 -6.85 4.19 -14.48
C GLN A 291 -6.52 4.32 -15.96
N GLU A 292 -7.53 4.59 -16.78
CA GLU A 292 -7.36 4.94 -18.19
C GLU A 292 -6.50 6.21 -18.33
N GLU A 293 -6.74 7.23 -17.51
CA GLU A 293 -5.93 8.46 -17.48
C GLU A 293 -4.45 8.17 -17.18
N VAL A 294 -4.16 7.36 -16.16
CA VAL A 294 -2.77 6.99 -15.82
C VAL A 294 -2.10 6.22 -16.96
N VAL A 295 -2.76 5.20 -17.52
CA VAL A 295 -2.18 4.39 -18.61
C VAL A 295 -1.98 5.23 -19.86
N ASN A 296 -2.92 6.10 -20.20
CA ASN A 296 -2.78 7.01 -21.34
C ASN A 296 -1.62 7.99 -21.11
N GLY A 297 -1.52 8.62 -19.94
CA GLY A 297 -0.44 9.54 -19.60
C GLY A 297 0.94 8.88 -19.65
N LEU A 298 1.07 7.63 -19.18
CA LEU A 298 2.29 6.84 -19.30
C LEU A 298 2.64 6.51 -20.76
N LYS A 299 1.66 6.12 -21.56
CA LYS A 299 1.85 5.81 -22.99
C LYS A 299 2.23 7.05 -23.81
N GLU A 300 1.64 8.21 -23.51
CA GLU A 300 1.95 9.47 -24.18
C GLU A 300 3.43 9.87 -24.03
N VAL A 301 4.05 9.54 -22.90
CA VAL A 301 5.48 9.76 -22.65
C VAL A 301 6.34 8.52 -22.92
N GLY A 302 5.80 7.54 -23.66
CA GLY A 302 6.50 6.38 -24.20
C GLY A 302 6.85 5.30 -23.18
N LYS A 303 6.07 5.16 -22.11
CA LYS A 303 6.29 4.14 -21.06
C LYS A 303 5.43 2.90 -21.31
N ASP A 304 5.89 1.78 -20.73
CA ASP A 304 5.19 0.50 -20.80
C ASP A 304 4.13 0.44 -19.69
N ALA A 305 2.85 0.45 -20.10
CA ALA A 305 1.72 0.45 -19.19
C ALA A 305 0.53 -0.33 -19.78
N ASP A 306 -0.02 -1.27 -19.01
CA ASP A 306 -1.20 -2.05 -19.40
C ASP A 306 -2.33 -1.87 -18.38
N LEU A 307 -3.58 -1.87 -18.87
CA LEU A 307 -4.79 -1.84 -18.06
C LEU A 307 -5.65 -3.06 -18.36
N TYR A 308 -6.02 -3.80 -17.32
CA TYR A 308 -6.97 -4.91 -17.37
C TYR A 308 -8.24 -4.52 -16.60
N ILE A 309 -9.37 -4.52 -17.31
CA ILE A 309 -10.69 -4.18 -16.76
C ILE A 309 -11.49 -5.47 -16.53
N TYR A 310 -12.08 -5.59 -15.34
CA TYR A 310 -12.81 -6.77 -14.89
C TYR A 310 -14.30 -6.41 -14.69
N GLU A 311 -15.13 -6.85 -15.64
CA GLU A 311 -16.55 -6.51 -15.66
C GLU A 311 -17.29 -7.03 -14.43
N GLY A 312 -17.95 -6.12 -13.71
CA GLY A 312 -18.75 -6.37 -12.53
C GLY A 312 -17.95 -6.75 -11.29
N ASP A 313 -16.62 -6.69 -11.32
CA ASP A 313 -15.78 -7.00 -10.16
C ASP A 313 -15.68 -5.81 -9.20
N ASP A 314 -15.49 -6.13 -7.92
CA ASP A 314 -15.37 -5.13 -6.85
C ASP A 314 -13.91 -4.68 -6.63
N HIS A 315 -13.71 -3.77 -5.68
CA HIS A 315 -12.40 -3.24 -5.30
C HIS A 315 -11.36 -4.30 -4.87
N ASN A 316 -11.81 -5.50 -4.48
CA ASN A 316 -10.95 -6.59 -4.02
C ASN A 316 -10.89 -7.75 -5.01
N PHE A 317 -11.46 -7.55 -6.20
CA PHE A 317 -11.56 -8.56 -7.26
C PHE A 317 -12.20 -9.86 -6.78
N SER A 318 -13.26 -9.79 -5.96
CA SER A 318 -13.85 -10.98 -5.35
C SER A 318 -14.35 -12.03 -6.35
N LYS A 319 -14.65 -11.63 -7.60
CA LYS A 319 -15.11 -12.54 -8.67
C LYS A 319 -13.96 -13.11 -9.49
N ASN A 320 -12.97 -12.30 -9.86
CA ASN A 320 -11.87 -12.70 -10.76
C ASN A 320 -10.52 -12.81 -10.07
N TRP A 321 -10.48 -12.91 -8.73
CA TRP A 321 -9.26 -12.95 -7.94
C TRP A 321 -8.18 -13.89 -8.49
N GLU A 322 -8.55 -15.11 -8.88
CA GLU A 322 -7.60 -16.09 -9.45
C GLU A 322 -6.96 -15.60 -10.76
N GLU A 323 -7.74 -14.94 -11.61
CA GLU A 323 -7.26 -14.42 -12.89
C GLU A 323 -6.32 -13.22 -12.69
N VAL A 324 -6.66 -12.31 -11.77
CA VAL A 324 -5.81 -11.16 -11.42
C VAL A 324 -4.46 -11.64 -10.85
N VAL A 325 -4.49 -12.60 -9.91
CA VAL A 325 -3.26 -13.21 -9.37
C VAL A 325 -2.47 -13.91 -10.47
N ALA A 326 -3.10 -14.66 -11.36
CA ALA A 326 -2.40 -15.33 -12.46
C ALA A 326 -1.69 -14.33 -13.38
N ARG A 327 -2.29 -13.16 -13.64
CA ARG A 327 -1.63 -12.08 -14.37
C ARG A 327 -0.44 -11.51 -13.62
N ASP A 328 -0.54 -11.31 -12.30
CA ASP A 328 0.61 -10.87 -11.49
C ASP A 328 1.78 -11.84 -11.60
N LEU A 329 1.51 -13.14 -11.47
CA LEU A 329 2.54 -14.18 -11.59
C LEU A 329 3.23 -14.12 -12.97
N GLY A 330 2.44 -14.08 -14.04
CA GLY A 330 3.00 -14.00 -15.41
C GLY A 330 3.70 -12.66 -15.70
N PHE A 331 3.28 -11.57 -15.06
CA PHE A 331 3.94 -10.28 -15.16
C PHE A 331 5.30 -10.29 -14.47
N PHE A 332 5.38 -10.74 -13.21
CA PHE A 332 6.67 -10.82 -12.51
C PHE A 332 7.61 -11.87 -13.12
N GLU A 333 7.09 -13.01 -13.60
CA GLU A 333 7.89 -14.00 -14.33
C GLU A 333 8.51 -13.44 -15.61
N ARG A 334 7.81 -12.52 -16.30
CA ARG A 334 8.34 -11.88 -17.51
C ARG A 334 9.49 -10.91 -17.22
N TRP A 335 9.43 -10.23 -16.07
CA TRP A 335 10.29 -9.09 -15.77
C TRP A 335 11.40 -9.37 -14.75
N PHE A 336 11.38 -10.52 -14.09
CA PHE A 336 12.49 -11.07 -13.31
C PHE A 336 13.31 -12.06 -14.14
#